data_AF-A0A2J7TET4-F1
#
_entry.id   AF-A0A2J7TET4-F1
#
_cell.length_a   1.000
_cell.length_b   1.000
_cell.length_c   1.000
_cell.angle_alpha   90.00
_cell.angle_beta   90.00
_cell.angle_gamma   90.00
#
_symmetry.space_group_name_H-M   'P 1'
#
loop_
_entity.id
_entity.type
_entity.pdbx_description
1 polymer ?
#
loop_
_entity_poly.entity_id
_entity_poly.type
_entity_poly.pdbx_seq_one_letter_code
_entity_poly.pdbx_strand_id
1 'polypeptide(L)'
;MSSFQIPRRRLLALGAASLGSALLGGCDRLSEAPDFQAFLASAESLTYRSQRLLGGGHSMAREFTAADLSPVFKVNGTRVPEGEDYAALVESNFADWRLRVDGLVVKPLELSLADLHALPQRTQITRHDCVEGWSAIGKWTGVPLAAVLERAALLPAARFVVFHCADMYEHALDGNGQYYESIDLIDAFHPQSILALSLNDAPLTVGHGAPLRLRVERQLGYKQAKYVMRIQLTDRLGDIGRGKGGFWPDRGYEWYAGI
;
A
#
# COMPACT_ATOMS: atom_id res chain seq x y z
N MET A 1 -21.68 -7.08 61.55
CA MET A 1 -21.55 -6.38 60.25
C MET A 1 -20.15 -5.79 60.18
N SER A 2 -19.27 -6.33 59.33
CA SER A 2 -18.02 -5.67 58.96
C SER A 2 -17.80 -5.91 57.47
N SER A 3 -17.95 -4.85 56.67
CA SER A 3 -17.83 -4.89 55.22
C SER A 3 -16.35 -4.96 54.84
N PHE A 4 -15.94 -6.03 54.16
CA PHE A 4 -14.65 -6.07 53.49
C PHE A 4 -14.68 -5.08 52.31
N GLN A 5 -14.02 -3.92 52.47
CA GLN A 5 -13.74 -3.00 51.37
C GLN A 5 -12.32 -3.26 50.85
N ILE A 6 -12.20 -3.82 49.65
CA ILE A 6 -10.92 -3.89 48.95
C ILE A 6 -10.67 -2.50 48.33
N PRO A 7 -9.60 -1.78 48.71
CA PRO A 7 -9.32 -0.47 48.14
C PRO A 7 -8.95 -0.62 46.65
N ARG A 8 -9.58 0.20 45.79
CA ARG A 8 -9.45 0.20 44.31
C ARG A 8 -7.99 0.13 43.81
N ARG A 9 -7.02 0.64 44.56
CA ARG A 9 -5.58 0.58 44.22
C ARG A 9 -4.99 -0.84 44.26
N ARG A 10 -5.49 -1.74 45.12
CA ARG A 10 -5.03 -3.14 45.15
C ARG A 10 -5.63 -3.99 44.03
N LEU A 11 -6.84 -3.65 43.58
CA LEU A 11 -7.49 -4.30 42.43
C LEU A 11 -6.76 -3.96 41.12
N LEU A 12 -6.31 -2.72 40.95
CA LEU A 12 -5.50 -2.31 39.79
C LEU A 12 -4.07 -2.90 39.82
N ALA A 13 -3.45 -3.01 41.00
CA ALA A 13 -2.13 -3.62 41.13
C ALA A 13 -2.14 -5.15 40.88
N LEU A 14 -3.21 -5.84 41.28
CA LEU A 14 -3.40 -7.27 41.01
C LEU A 14 -3.73 -7.53 39.52
N GLY A 15 -4.44 -6.62 38.85
CA GLY A 15 -4.73 -6.75 37.42
C GLY A 15 -3.49 -6.55 36.52
N ALA A 16 -2.54 -5.69 36.92
CA ALA A 16 -1.30 -5.49 36.18
C ALA A 16 -0.30 -6.65 36.34
N ALA A 17 -0.26 -7.29 37.51
CA ALA A 17 0.69 -8.37 37.78
C ALA A 17 0.31 -9.71 37.13
N SER A 18 -0.98 -9.98 36.89
CA SER A 18 -1.41 -11.22 36.22
C SER A 18 -1.22 -11.20 34.71
N LEU A 19 -1.04 -10.02 34.10
CA LEU A 19 -0.80 -9.90 32.66
C LEU A 19 0.69 -9.98 32.30
N GLY A 20 1.62 -9.75 33.24
CA GLY A 20 3.05 -9.60 32.91
C GLY A 20 3.80 -10.91 32.63
N SER A 21 3.39 -12.03 33.24
CA SER A 21 4.25 -13.23 33.32
C SER A 21 3.95 -14.32 32.28
N ALA A 22 2.87 -14.20 31.51
CA ALA A 22 2.48 -15.17 30.47
C ALA A 22 2.81 -14.70 29.04
N LEU A 23 3.51 -13.57 28.89
CA LEU A 23 3.61 -12.85 27.61
C LEU A 23 4.78 -13.22 26.71
N LEU A 24 5.77 -14.00 27.17
CA LEU A 24 6.97 -14.22 26.35
C LEU A 24 6.87 -15.40 25.36
N GLY A 25 5.90 -16.30 25.53
CA GLY A 25 5.56 -17.34 24.53
C GLY A 25 4.09 -17.37 24.13
N GLY A 26 3.28 -16.44 24.68
CA GLY A 26 1.84 -16.34 24.45
C GLY A 26 1.45 -15.34 23.38
N CYS A 27 2.31 -14.37 23.04
CA CYS A 27 1.95 -13.34 22.05
C CYS A 27 1.75 -13.93 20.65
N ASP A 28 2.52 -14.94 20.25
CA ASP A 28 2.34 -15.60 18.95
C ASP A 28 1.04 -16.41 18.91
N ARG A 29 0.77 -17.23 19.96
CA ARG A 29 -0.50 -17.97 20.07
C ARG A 29 -1.73 -17.07 20.18
N LEU A 30 -1.61 -15.93 20.85
CA LEU A 30 -2.69 -14.95 20.96
C LEU A 30 -2.90 -14.25 19.62
N SER A 31 -1.81 -13.91 18.92
CA SER A 31 -1.87 -13.33 17.57
C SER A 31 -2.46 -14.31 16.56
N GLU A 32 -2.25 -15.62 16.70
CA GLU A 32 -2.84 -16.63 15.82
C GLU A 32 -4.27 -17.06 16.22
N ALA A 33 -4.78 -16.65 17.39
CA ALA A 33 -6.09 -17.05 17.88
C ALA A 33 -7.21 -16.43 17.01
N PRO A 34 -8.21 -17.23 16.54
CA PRO A 34 -9.27 -16.75 15.66
C PRO A 34 -10.06 -15.56 16.22
N ASP A 35 -10.38 -15.60 17.52
CA ASP A 35 -11.15 -14.54 18.18
C ASP A 35 -10.35 -13.23 18.28
N PHE A 36 -9.04 -13.32 18.49
CA PHE A 36 -8.16 -12.14 18.54
C PHE A 36 -7.95 -11.55 17.14
N GLN A 37 -7.77 -12.39 16.12
CA GLN A 37 -7.73 -11.97 14.72
C GLN A 37 -9.05 -11.31 14.28
N ALA A 38 -10.20 -11.86 14.70
CA ALA A 38 -11.51 -11.25 14.44
C ALA A 38 -11.66 -9.89 15.14
N PHE A 39 -11.15 -9.77 16.37
CA PHE A 39 -11.10 -8.49 17.08
C PHE A 39 -10.22 -7.46 16.34
N LEU A 40 -9.00 -7.83 15.92
CA LEU A 40 -8.13 -6.95 15.14
C LEU A 40 -8.77 -6.53 13.80
N ALA A 41 -9.39 -7.47 13.08
CA ALA A 41 -10.13 -7.15 11.85
C ALA A 41 -11.31 -6.20 12.09
N SER A 42 -11.97 -6.30 13.25
CA SER A 42 -13.02 -5.35 13.66
C SER A 42 -12.46 -3.96 13.97
N ALA A 43 -11.27 -3.88 14.55
CA ALA A 43 -10.57 -2.62 14.80
C ALA A 43 -10.13 -1.97 13.49
N GLU A 44 -9.62 -2.76 12.54
CA GLU A 44 -9.32 -2.29 11.18
C GLU A 44 -10.57 -1.75 10.48
N SER A 45 -11.68 -2.50 10.52
CA SER A 45 -12.95 -2.07 9.94
C SER A 45 -13.46 -0.76 10.57
N LEU A 46 -13.24 -0.58 11.88
CA LEU A 46 -13.57 0.65 12.59
C LEU A 46 -12.65 1.80 12.19
N THR A 47 -11.34 1.58 12.09
CA THR A 47 -10.34 2.56 11.62
C THR A 47 -10.67 3.03 10.21
N TYR A 48 -10.90 2.10 9.29
CA TYR A 48 -11.30 2.38 7.92
C TYR A 48 -12.58 3.23 7.87
N ARG A 49 -13.66 2.79 8.54
CA ARG A 49 -14.92 3.55 8.57
C ARG A 49 -14.75 4.93 9.20
N SER A 50 -13.99 5.03 10.28
CA SER A 50 -13.73 6.29 10.98
C SER A 50 -12.94 7.26 10.11
N GLN A 51 -11.89 6.80 9.42
CA GLN A 51 -11.13 7.65 8.51
C GLN A 51 -11.96 8.06 7.29
N ARG A 52 -12.87 7.21 6.79
CA ARG A 52 -13.80 7.59 5.71
C ARG A 52 -14.87 8.59 6.16
N LEU A 53 -15.32 8.52 7.41
CA LEU A 53 -16.30 9.47 7.98
C LEU A 53 -15.66 10.80 8.40
N LEU A 54 -14.46 10.79 8.98
CA LEU A 54 -13.82 11.95 9.60
C LEU A 54 -12.77 12.61 8.71
N GLY A 55 -11.97 11.82 7.99
CA GLY A 55 -10.86 12.29 7.17
C GLY A 55 -11.29 12.73 5.77
N GLY A 56 -12.46 13.39 5.68
CA GLY A 56 -13.28 13.67 4.50
C GLY A 56 -12.50 13.50 3.20
N GLY A 57 -12.97 12.61 2.32
CA GLY A 57 -12.22 11.93 1.25
C GLY A 57 -11.37 12.77 0.26
N HIS A 58 -11.27 14.08 0.47
CA HIS A 58 -10.47 15.05 -0.27
C HIS A 58 -9.38 15.74 0.58
N SER A 59 -9.16 15.37 1.85
CA SER A 59 -8.07 15.96 2.63
C SER A 59 -6.71 15.58 2.04
N MET A 60 -5.96 16.59 1.60
CA MET A 60 -4.65 16.41 1.00
C MET A 60 -3.62 16.01 2.07
N ALA A 61 -2.75 15.05 1.74
CA ALA A 61 -1.50 14.85 2.46
C ALA A 61 -0.66 16.12 2.39
N ARG A 62 0.07 16.41 3.47
CA ARG A 62 0.94 17.58 3.55
C ARG A 62 1.97 17.56 2.43
N GLU A 63 2.01 18.64 1.65
CA GLU A 63 3.09 18.89 0.71
C GLU A 63 4.18 19.73 1.37
N PHE A 64 5.41 19.45 0.93
CA PHE A 64 6.63 20.06 1.42
C PHE A 64 7.27 20.90 0.31
N THR A 65 8.38 21.56 0.63
CA THR A 65 9.14 22.35 -0.32
C THR A 65 10.42 21.63 -0.75
N ALA A 66 11.09 22.14 -1.78
CA ALA A 66 12.39 21.60 -2.21
C ALA A 66 13.46 21.68 -1.11
N ALA A 67 13.34 22.61 -0.16
CA ALA A 67 14.24 22.74 0.98
C ALA A 67 14.08 21.61 2.01
N ASP A 68 12.93 20.92 2.02
CA ASP A 68 12.62 19.82 2.93
C ASP A 68 13.04 18.45 2.37
N LEU A 69 13.56 18.39 1.14
CA LEU A 69 13.95 17.13 0.50
C LEU A 69 14.97 16.39 1.35
N SER A 70 14.71 15.11 1.57
CA SER A 70 15.66 14.26 2.28
C SER A 70 16.93 14.08 1.44
N PRO A 71 18.14 14.18 2.05
CA PRO A 71 19.40 14.02 1.32
C PRO A 71 19.50 12.67 0.60
N VAL A 72 18.88 11.64 1.18
CA VAL A 72 18.78 10.30 0.60
C VAL A 72 17.33 9.85 0.72
N PHE A 73 16.74 9.47 -0.42
CA PHE A 73 15.50 8.70 -0.42
C PHE A 73 15.88 7.22 -0.36
N LYS A 74 15.61 6.57 0.79
CA LYS A 74 16.04 5.18 1.02
C LYS A 74 15.28 4.22 0.10
N VAL A 75 16.03 3.33 -0.57
CA VAL A 75 15.45 2.14 -1.23
C VAL A 75 15.04 1.13 -0.16
N ASN A 76 13.75 0.76 -0.14
CA ASN A 76 13.21 -0.25 0.77
C ASN A 76 12.66 -1.47 0.02
N GLY A 77 12.70 -2.64 0.66
CA GLY A 77 12.24 -3.89 0.07
C GLY A 77 13.09 -4.36 -1.11
N THR A 78 12.44 -4.99 -2.10
CA THR A 78 13.10 -5.51 -3.31
C THR A 78 13.86 -4.42 -4.05
N ARG A 79 15.17 -4.58 -4.26
CA ARG A 79 16.01 -3.61 -4.99
C ARG A 79 16.03 -3.83 -6.50
N VAL A 80 15.88 -5.08 -6.92
CA VAL A 80 15.80 -5.51 -8.32
C VAL A 80 14.85 -6.72 -8.33
N PRO A 81 13.74 -6.69 -9.08
CA PRO A 81 12.91 -7.87 -9.29
C PRO A 81 13.72 -9.02 -9.88
N GLU A 82 13.46 -10.23 -9.42
CA GLU A 82 14.08 -11.44 -9.95
C GLU A 82 13.42 -11.85 -11.29
N GLY A 83 14.15 -12.62 -12.11
CA GLY A 83 13.64 -13.20 -13.35
C GLY A 83 14.12 -12.52 -14.64
N GLU A 84 14.20 -13.31 -15.71
CA GLU A 84 14.70 -12.88 -17.02
C GLU A 84 13.78 -11.85 -17.69
N ASP A 85 12.46 -11.95 -17.48
CA ASP A 85 11.48 -11.05 -18.09
C ASP A 85 11.70 -9.59 -17.68
N TYR A 86 11.82 -9.33 -16.37
CA TYR A 86 12.05 -7.96 -15.89
C TYR A 86 13.47 -7.48 -16.20
N ALA A 87 14.47 -8.39 -16.19
CA ALA A 87 15.84 -8.05 -16.60
C ALA A 87 15.91 -7.59 -18.06
N ALA A 88 15.23 -8.28 -18.97
CA ALA A 88 15.14 -7.88 -20.39
C ALA A 88 14.45 -6.51 -20.57
N LEU A 89 13.46 -6.19 -19.74
CA LEU A 89 12.86 -4.86 -19.72
C LEU A 89 13.86 -3.80 -19.25
N VAL A 90 14.68 -4.08 -18.24
CA VAL A 90 15.74 -3.15 -17.80
C VAL A 90 16.78 -2.93 -18.91
N GLU A 91 17.23 -4.00 -19.56
CA GLU A 91 18.23 -3.94 -20.65
C GLU A 91 17.74 -3.13 -21.86
N SER A 92 16.46 -3.26 -22.20
CA SER A 92 15.80 -2.49 -23.27
C SER A 92 15.36 -1.08 -22.83
N ASN A 93 15.75 -0.63 -21.63
CA ASN A 93 15.30 0.63 -21.03
C ASN A 93 13.76 0.78 -21.07
N PHE A 94 13.08 -0.32 -20.78
CA PHE A 94 11.63 -0.47 -20.70
C PHE A 94 10.89 -0.12 -22.00
N ALA A 95 11.55 -0.22 -23.17
CA ALA A 95 10.93 0.06 -24.47
C ALA A 95 9.70 -0.82 -24.73
N ASP A 96 9.75 -2.09 -24.32
CA ASP A 96 8.69 -3.07 -24.52
C ASP A 96 7.75 -3.21 -23.30
N TRP A 97 8.01 -2.47 -22.22
CA TRP A 97 7.13 -2.48 -21.04
C TRP A 97 5.78 -1.85 -21.37
N ARG A 98 4.69 -2.46 -20.88
CA ARG A 98 3.33 -1.94 -21.00
C ARG A 98 2.60 -2.06 -19.66
N LEU A 99 1.92 -0.99 -19.24
CA LEU A 99 0.94 -1.05 -18.16
C LEU A 99 -0.38 -1.60 -18.68
N ARG A 100 -0.77 -2.79 -18.19
CA ARG A 100 -2.10 -3.34 -18.49
C ARG A 100 -3.13 -2.80 -17.51
N VAL A 101 -4.32 -2.46 -17.99
CA VAL A 101 -5.47 -2.07 -17.15
C VAL A 101 -6.68 -2.90 -17.57
N ASP A 102 -7.22 -3.70 -16.65
CA ASP A 102 -8.29 -4.65 -16.94
C ASP A 102 -9.22 -4.93 -15.74
N GLY A 103 -10.01 -6.00 -15.83
CA GLY A 103 -11.00 -6.39 -14.83
C GLY A 103 -12.34 -5.69 -15.09
N LEU A 104 -12.88 -5.03 -14.07
CA LEU A 104 -14.15 -4.31 -14.12
C LEU A 104 -14.04 -2.96 -14.84
N VAL A 105 -13.68 -3.00 -16.11
CA VAL A 105 -13.53 -1.84 -17.01
C VAL A 105 -14.26 -2.08 -18.32
N VAL A 106 -14.77 -1.02 -18.95
CA VAL A 106 -15.39 -1.08 -20.27
C VAL A 106 -14.32 -1.12 -21.37
N LYS A 107 -13.19 -0.45 -21.15
CA LYS A 107 -12.10 -0.32 -22.12
C LYS A 107 -10.79 -0.78 -21.47
N PRO A 108 -10.42 -2.07 -21.61
CA PRO A 108 -9.08 -2.52 -21.23
C PRO A 108 -8.01 -1.71 -21.95
N LEU A 109 -6.91 -1.39 -21.27
CA LEU A 109 -5.82 -0.58 -21.79
C LEU A 109 -4.50 -1.35 -21.74
N GLU A 110 -3.62 -1.10 -22.71
CA GLU A 110 -2.19 -1.39 -22.63
C GLU A 110 -1.42 -0.11 -22.97
N LEU A 111 -0.82 0.53 -21.97
CA LEU A 111 -0.16 1.82 -22.11
C LEU A 111 1.36 1.66 -22.09
N SER A 112 2.05 2.20 -23.09
CA SER A 112 3.50 2.33 -23.07
C SER A 112 3.96 3.44 -22.11
N LEU A 113 5.27 3.51 -21.83
CA LEU A 113 5.82 4.64 -21.09
C LEU A 113 5.61 5.97 -21.82
N ALA A 114 5.71 5.96 -23.15
CA ALA A 114 5.43 7.15 -23.96
C ALA A 114 3.98 7.62 -23.79
N ASP A 115 3.02 6.69 -23.76
CA ASP A 115 1.61 7.01 -23.52
C ASP A 115 1.42 7.63 -22.13
N LEU A 116 2.06 7.06 -21.09
CA LEU A 116 1.99 7.60 -19.73
C LEU A 116 2.60 8.99 -19.61
N HIS A 117 3.73 9.25 -20.29
CA HIS A 117 4.33 10.59 -20.33
C HIS A 117 3.45 11.62 -21.04
N ALA A 118 2.63 11.19 -22.01
CA ALA A 118 1.69 12.07 -22.72
C ALA A 118 0.41 12.38 -21.92
N LEU A 119 0.14 11.68 -20.81
CA LEU A 119 -0.97 11.99 -19.91
C LEU A 119 -0.67 13.24 -19.05
N PRO A 120 -1.70 13.89 -18.49
CA PRO A 120 -1.50 14.95 -17.50
C PRO A 120 -0.58 14.47 -16.38
N GLN A 121 0.44 15.28 -16.07
CA GLN A 121 1.39 14.98 -15.01
C GLN A 121 1.05 15.80 -13.76
N ARG A 122 1.26 15.20 -12.59
CA ARG A 122 1.25 15.86 -11.29
C ARG A 122 2.64 15.71 -10.67
N THR A 123 3.16 16.82 -10.17
CA THR A 123 4.33 16.84 -9.29
C THR A 123 3.88 17.15 -7.87
N GLN A 124 4.42 16.42 -6.90
CA GLN A 124 4.17 16.64 -5.47
C GLN A 124 5.43 16.35 -4.65
N ILE A 125 5.69 17.14 -3.61
CA ILE A 125 6.77 16.87 -2.66
C ILE A 125 6.13 16.36 -1.38
N THR A 126 6.26 15.07 -1.12
CA THR A 126 5.52 14.36 -0.07
C THR A 126 6.45 13.50 0.77
N ARG A 127 6.03 13.25 2.01
CA ARG A 127 6.75 12.37 2.92
C ARG A 127 6.27 10.93 2.72
N HIS A 128 7.22 10.02 2.61
CA HIS A 128 7.00 8.59 2.69
C HIS A 128 7.25 8.15 4.12
N ASP A 129 6.22 7.61 4.76
CA ASP A 129 6.29 7.12 6.14
C ASP A 129 6.32 5.58 6.11
N CYS A 130 7.44 4.99 6.53
CA CYS A 130 7.61 3.54 6.56
C CYS A 130 7.23 2.97 7.92
N VAL A 131 6.58 1.80 7.90
CA VAL A 131 6.23 1.03 9.10
C VAL A 131 7.44 0.64 9.96
N GLU A 132 8.63 0.60 9.36
CA GLU A 132 9.91 0.33 10.04
C GLU A 132 10.43 1.53 10.87
N GLY A 133 9.66 2.61 11.00
CA GLY A 133 9.98 3.75 11.88
C GLY A 133 10.89 4.82 11.25
N TRP A 134 11.02 4.85 9.93
CA TRP A 134 11.75 5.88 9.21
C TRP A 134 10.86 6.61 8.20
N SER A 135 11.22 7.84 7.86
CA SER A 135 10.54 8.61 6.82
C SER A 135 11.52 9.31 5.89
N ALA A 136 11.09 9.59 4.67
CA ALA A 136 11.87 10.36 3.68
C ALA A 136 10.95 11.24 2.85
N ILE A 137 11.37 12.47 2.58
CA ILE A 137 10.65 13.44 1.75
C ILE A 137 11.26 13.41 0.34
N GLY A 138 10.40 13.18 -0.66
CA GLY A 138 10.80 13.10 -2.07
C GLY A 138 9.87 13.92 -2.96
N LYS A 139 10.41 14.42 -4.07
CA LYS A 139 9.64 15.06 -5.14
C LYS A 139 9.25 14.00 -6.16
N TRP A 140 7.98 13.66 -6.22
CA TRP A 140 7.44 12.67 -7.15
C TRP A 140 6.73 13.35 -8.30
N THR A 141 6.96 12.88 -9.53
CA THR A 141 6.16 13.28 -10.69
C THR A 141 5.66 12.06 -11.42
N GLY A 142 4.39 12.10 -11.81
CA GLY A 142 3.77 11.05 -12.61
C GLY A 142 2.31 11.34 -12.93
N VAL A 143 1.61 10.33 -13.41
CA VAL A 143 0.22 10.46 -13.86
C VAL A 143 -0.74 10.31 -12.67
N PRO A 144 -1.71 11.23 -12.46
CA PRO A 144 -2.81 10.98 -11.54
C PRO A 144 -3.52 9.66 -11.86
N LEU A 145 -3.63 8.76 -10.89
CA LEU A 145 -4.22 7.43 -11.11
C LEU A 145 -5.64 7.54 -11.68
N ALA A 146 -6.43 8.51 -11.18
CA ALA A 146 -7.75 8.84 -11.70
C ALA A 146 -7.78 9.01 -13.23
N ALA A 147 -6.78 9.68 -13.82
CA ALA A 147 -6.75 9.93 -15.27
C ALA A 147 -6.60 8.64 -16.10
N VAL A 148 -5.92 7.62 -15.55
CA VAL A 148 -5.83 6.29 -16.19
C VAL A 148 -7.14 5.53 -16.02
N LEU A 149 -7.72 5.56 -14.82
CA LEU A 149 -8.97 4.88 -14.50
C LEU A 149 -10.15 5.44 -15.31
N GLU A 150 -10.24 6.76 -15.46
CA GLU A 150 -11.26 7.43 -16.29
C GLU A 150 -11.19 6.99 -17.76
N ARG A 151 -9.98 6.84 -18.32
CA ARG A 151 -9.77 6.33 -19.68
C ARG A 151 -10.23 4.88 -19.85
N ALA A 152 -10.03 4.06 -18.82
CA ALA A 152 -10.47 2.66 -18.82
C ALA A 152 -12.00 2.52 -18.67
N ALA A 153 -12.69 3.58 -18.20
CA ALA A 153 -14.12 3.63 -17.98
C ALA A 153 -14.61 2.47 -17.09
N LEU A 154 -14.46 2.62 -15.77
CA LEU A 154 -14.82 1.61 -14.77
C LEU A 154 -16.29 1.17 -14.89
N LEU A 155 -16.53 -0.13 -14.70
CA LEU A 155 -17.89 -0.66 -14.55
C LEU A 155 -18.48 -0.27 -13.18
N PRO A 156 -19.81 -0.09 -13.05
CA PRO A 156 -20.45 0.32 -11.79
C PRO A 156 -20.21 -0.60 -10.59
N ALA A 157 -19.81 -1.85 -10.84
CA ALA A 157 -19.50 -2.84 -9.80
C ALA A 157 -18.08 -2.69 -9.21
N ALA A 158 -17.18 -1.92 -9.84
CA ALA A 158 -15.81 -1.77 -9.36
C ALA A 158 -15.77 -1.13 -7.95
N ARG A 159 -14.93 -1.69 -7.06
CA ARG A 159 -14.77 -1.22 -5.68
C ARG A 159 -13.30 -1.04 -5.29
N PHE A 160 -12.41 -1.83 -5.89
CA PHE A 160 -10.99 -1.86 -5.57
C PHE A 160 -10.13 -1.81 -6.82
N VAL A 161 -8.94 -1.25 -6.66
CA VAL A 161 -7.86 -1.23 -7.64
C VAL A 161 -6.75 -2.12 -7.10
N VAL A 162 -6.35 -3.13 -7.88
CA VAL A 162 -5.30 -4.07 -7.53
C VAL A 162 -4.09 -3.85 -8.45
N PHE A 163 -2.92 -3.71 -7.86
CA PHE A 163 -1.65 -3.50 -8.56
C PHE A 163 -0.84 -4.80 -8.48
N HIS A 164 -0.59 -5.39 -9.64
CA HIS A 164 0.28 -6.55 -9.79
C HIS A 164 1.67 -6.07 -10.17
N CYS A 165 2.68 -6.54 -9.45
CA CYS A 165 4.04 -6.02 -9.54
C CYS A 165 5.00 -7.10 -10.07
N ALA A 166 6.15 -6.68 -10.60
CA ALA A 166 7.15 -7.61 -11.11
C ALA A 166 7.95 -8.33 -10.00
N ASP A 167 8.01 -7.77 -8.79
CA ASP A 167 8.85 -8.32 -7.72
C ASP A 167 8.20 -9.46 -6.94
N MET A 168 9.02 -10.45 -6.61
CA MET A 168 8.67 -11.57 -5.77
C MET A 168 9.46 -11.49 -4.47
N TYR A 169 8.78 -11.61 -3.33
CA TYR A 169 9.41 -11.53 -2.01
C TYR A 169 9.73 -12.91 -1.43
N GLU A 170 8.98 -13.93 -1.82
CA GLU A 170 9.14 -15.29 -1.33
C GLU A 170 8.97 -16.26 -2.48
N HIS A 171 9.84 -17.27 -2.59
CA HIS A 171 9.58 -18.41 -3.48
C HIS A 171 8.69 -19.43 -2.74
N ALA A 172 7.46 -19.02 -2.42
CA ALA A 172 6.54 -19.89 -1.70
C ALA A 172 6.01 -21.00 -2.63
N LEU A 173 5.94 -22.24 -2.13
CA LEU A 173 5.47 -23.42 -2.90
C LEU A 173 4.00 -23.30 -3.35
N ASP A 174 3.23 -22.39 -2.74
CA ASP A 174 1.83 -22.10 -3.06
C ASP A 174 1.67 -21.04 -4.16
N GLY A 175 2.77 -20.48 -4.69
CA GLY A 175 2.75 -19.42 -5.70
C GLY A 175 2.40 -18.02 -5.16
N ASN A 176 2.23 -17.83 -3.84
CA ASN A 176 1.86 -16.55 -3.20
C ASN A 176 3.07 -15.66 -2.84
N GLY A 177 4.12 -15.78 -3.63
CA GLY A 177 5.35 -15.02 -3.50
C GLY A 177 5.32 -13.63 -4.12
N GLN A 178 4.51 -13.49 -5.16
CA GLN A 178 4.46 -12.29 -5.98
C GLN A 178 3.87 -11.13 -5.18
N TYR A 179 4.57 -10.00 -5.20
CA TYR A 179 4.07 -8.80 -4.55
C TYR A 179 2.89 -8.24 -5.35
N TYR A 180 1.81 -7.96 -4.63
CA TYR A 180 0.66 -7.23 -5.13
C TYR A 180 0.15 -6.32 -4.01
N GLU A 181 -0.59 -5.30 -4.40
CA GLU A 181 -1.20 -4.38 -3.45
C GLU A 181 -2.57 -3.94 -3.94
N SER A 182 -3.44 -3.47 -3.05
CA SER A 182 -4.71 -2.88 -3.45
C SER A 182 -5.11 -1.65 -2.64
N ILE A 183 -5.93 -0.81 -3.23
CA ILE A 183 -6.59 0.32 -2.58
C ILE A 183 -8.06 0.37 -3.01
N ASP A 184 -8.90 1.06 -2.25
CA ASP A 184 -10.27 1.34 -2.67
C ASP A 184 -10.33 2.46 -3.72
N LEU A 185 -11.51 2.65 -4.32
CA LEU A 185 -11.71 3.73 -5.28
C LEU A 185 -11.59 5.14 -4.67
N ILE A 186 -11.76 5.31 -3.36
CA ILE A 186 -11.66 6.65 -2.74
C ILE A 186 -10.21 7.11 -2.78
N ASP A 187 -9.28 6.25 -2.38
CA ASP A 187 -7.85 6.55 -2.47
C ASP A 187 -7.37 6.54 -3.92
N ALA A 188 -7.93 5.67 -4.78
CA ALA A 188 -7.52 5.63 -6.18
C ALA A 188 -7.85 6.91 -6.95
N PHE A 189 -8.98 7.55 -6.62
CA PHE A 189 -9.39 8.84 -7.19
C PHE A 189 -8.89 10.06 -6.40
N HIS A 190 -8.10 9.85 -5.34
CA HIS A 190 -7.53 10.95 -4.59
C HIS A 190 -6.54 11.76 -5.45
N PRO A 191 -6.55 13.11 -5.42
CA PRO A 191 -5.70 13.93 -6.29
C PRO A 191 -4.19 13.72 -6.16
N GLN A 192 -3.73 13.23 -5.00
CA GLN A 192 -2.31 12.90 -4.74
C GLN A 192 -1.96 11.42 -4.95
N SER A 193 -2.91 10.59 -5.40
CA SER A 193 -2.63 9.22 -5.81
C SER A 193 -2.13 9.23 -7.25
N ILE A 194 -0.84 8.95 -7.43
CA ILE A 194 -0.16 9.03 -8.72
C ILE A 194 0.55 7.72 -9.06
N LEU A 195 0.63 7.43 -10.35
CA LEU A 195 1.57 6.48 -10.92
C LEU A 195 2.85 7.26 -11.25
N ALA A 196 3.80 7.24 -10.31
CA ALA A 196 5.03 8.00 -10.40
C ALA A 196 6.00 7.39 -11.43
N LEU A 197 6.58 8.27 -12.24
CA LEU A 197 7.56 7.98 -13.28
C LEU A 197 8.96 8.52 -12.93
N SER A 198 9.02 9.48 -11.99
CA SER A 198 10.27 10.13 -11.58
C SER A 198 10.28 10.41 -10.07
N LEU A 199 11.49 10.46 -9.53
CA LEU A 199 11.81 10.86 -8.16
C LEU A 199 12.95 11.88 -8.21
N ASN A 200 12.76 13.03 -7.57
CA ASN A 200 13.73 14.10 -7.48
C ASN A 200 14.28 14.52 -8.86
N ASP A 201 13.34 14.78 -9.79
CA ASP A 201 13.60 15.26 -11.15
C ASP A 201 14.39 14.30 -12.07
N ALA A 202 14.59 13.05 -11.63
CA ALA A 202 15.19 11.98 -12.42
C ALA A 202 14.21 10.81 -12.62
N PRO A 203 14.28 10.07 -13.74
CA PRO A 203 13.55 8.81 -13.89
C PRO A 203 13.77 7.90 -12.68
N LEU A 204 12.75 7.10 -12.33
CA LEU A 204 12.91 6.12 -11.26
C LEU A 204 14.10 5.20 -11.55
N THR A 205 14.96 5.01 -10.55
CA THR A 205 15.91 3.90 -10.60
C THR A 205 15.18 2.60 -10.34
N VAL A 206 15.76 1.46 -10.75
CA VAL A 206 15.18 0.14 -10.50
C VAL A 206 14.86 -0.02 -9.00
N GLY A 207 15.78 0.28 -8.08
CA GLY A 207 15.51 0.18 -6.64
C GLY A 207 14.29 0.97 -6.15
N HIS A 208 13.97 2.10 -6.79
CA HIS A 208 12.81 2.92 -6.45
C HIS A 208 11.50 2.49 -7.14
N GLY A 209 11.52 1.43 -7.94
CA GLY A 209 10.35 0.85 -8.57
C GLY A 209 10.17 1.23 -10.03
N ALA A 210 11.26 1.40 -10.79
CA ALA A 210 11.17 1.63 -12.23
C ALA A 210 10.32 0.55 -12.94
N PRO A 211 9.75 0.85 -14.12
CA PRO A 211 9.63 2.19 -14.68
C PRO A 211 8.45 2.97 -14.06
N LEU A 212 7.60 2.29 -13.28
CA LEU A 212 6.38 2.84 -12.71
C LEU A 212 6.17 2.33 -11.28
N ARG A 213 5.89 3.26 -10.36
CA ARG A 213 5.44 2.93 -9.01
C ARG A 213 4.16 3.64 -8.65
N LEU A 214 3.40 3.05 -7.74
CA LEU A 214 2.30 3.72 -7.07
C LEU A 214 2.81 4.66 -5.98
N ARG A 215 2.16 5.81 -5.86
CA ARG A 215 2.19 6.70 -4.70
C ARG A 215 0.75 6.90 -4.23
N VAL A 216 0.50 6.59 -2.95
CA VAL A 216 -0.78 6.83 -2.26
C VAL A 216 -0.44 7.54 -0.96
N GLU A 217 -0.43 8.87 -0.99
CA GLU A 217 0.28 9.67 0.03
C GLU A 217 -0.39 9.68 1.40
N ARG A 218 -1.61 9.17 1.49
CA ARG A 218 -2.37 9.01 2.73
C ARG A 218 -2.18 7.64 3.37
N GLN A 219 -1.26 6.81 2.85
CA GLN A 219 -1.02 5.48 3.38
C GLN A 219 0.47 5.21 3.62
N LEU A 220 0.74 4.27 4.55
CA LEU A 220 2.10 3.81 4.87
C LEU A 220 2.84 3.24 3.66
N GLY A 221 4.17 3.24 3.77
CA GLY A 221 5.06 2.97 2.65
C GLY A 221 4.90 1.61 1.98
N TYR A 222 4.45 0.58 2.72
CA TYR A 222 4.23 -0.75 2.15
C TYR A 222 3.03 -0.83 1.23
N LYS A 223 2.13 0.18 1.23
CA LYS A 223 1.00 0.29 0.30
C LYS A 223 1.39 0.90 -1.05
N GLN A 224 2.62 1.41 -1.15
CA GLN A 224 3.09 2.17 -2.29
C GLN A 224 3.89 1.27 -3.25
N ALA A 225 3.14 0.41 -3.95
CA ALA A 225 3.64 -0.62 -4.85
C ALA A 225 4.72 -0.14 -5.82
N LYS A 226 5.74 -0.95 -6.04
CA LYS A 226 6.84 -0.72 -6.99
C LYS A 226 6.70 -1.67 -8.18
N TYR A 227 7.37 -1.36 -9.30
CA TYR A 227 7.43 -2.28 -10.45
C TYR A 227 6.04 -2.67 -10.97
N VAL A 228 5.11 -1.72 -11.01
CA VAL A 228 3.71 -2.00 -11.36
C VAL A 228 3.65 -2.46 -12.81
N MET A 229 3.04 -3.62 -13.06
CA MET A 229 2.91 -4.22 -14.39
C MET A 229 1.45 -4.19 -14.88
N ARG A 230 0.50 -4.32 -13.95
CA ARG A 230 -0.92 -4.40 -14.26
C ARG A 230 -1.77 -3.79 -13.15
N ILE A 231 -2.83 -3.10 -13.57
CA ILE A 231 -3.91 -2.61 -12.73
C ILE A 231 -5.16 -3.43 -13.05
N GLN A 232 -5.76 -4.05 -12.03
CA GLN A 232 -6.98 -4.83 -12.16
C GLN A 232 -8.08 -4.20 -11.30
N LEU A 233 -9.23 -3.92 -11.91
CA LEU A 233 -10.42 -3.44 -11.20
C LEU A 233 -11.27 -4.63 -10.76
N THR A 234 -11.67 -4.65 -9.49
CA THR A 234 -12.45 -5.75 -8.91
C THR A 234 -13.52 -5.24 -7.94
N ASP A 235 -14.55 -6.05 -7.70
CA ASP A 235 -15.61 -5.81 -6.70
C ASP A 235 -15.25 -6.38 -5.33
N ARG A 236 -14.33 -7.35 -5.27
CA ARG A 236 -13.88 -8.03 -4.06
C ARG A 236 -12.40 -8.44 -4.13
N LEU A 237 -11.77 -8.57 -2.97
CA LEU A 237 -10.35 -8.93 -2.84
C LEU A 237 -10.14 -10.40 -2.45
N GLY A 238 -11.18 -11.10 -1.99
CA GLY A 238 -11.09 -12.46 -1.43
C GLY A 238 -10.54 -13.52 -2.40
N ASP A 239 -10.60 -13.26 -3.71
CA ASP A 239 -10.16 -14.18 -4.75
C ASP A 239 -8.73 -13.90 -5.24
N ILE A 240 -8.01 -12.97 -4.61
CA ILE A 240 -6.67 -12.51 -5.02
C ILE A 240 -5.67 -12.75 -3.88
N GLY A 241 -4.53 -13.37 -4.19
CA GLY A 241 -3.51 -13.70 -3.20
C GLY A 241 -4.06 -14.64 -2.12
N ARG A 242 -3.93 -14.26 -0.85
CA ARG A 242 -4.58 -14.92 0.29
C ARG A 242 -5.87 -14.25 0.74
N GLY A 243 -6.43 -13.37 -0.11
CA GLY A 243 -7.74 -12.77 0.08
C GLY A 243 -7.77 -11.59 1.06
N LYS A 244 -6.62 -11.13 1.57
CA LYS A 244 -6.54 -10.01 2.51
C LYS A 244 -6.17 -8.67 1.86
N GLY A 245 -6.07 -8.63 0.54
CA GLY A 245 -6.01 -7.37 -0.23
C GLY A 245 -4.62 -6.80 -0.47
N GLY A 246 -3.55 -7.54 -0.18
CA GLY A 246 -2.19 -7.16 -0.53
C GLY A 246 -1.19 -8.16 0.04
N PHE A 247 0.05 -8.13 -0.45
CA PHE A 247 1.10 -9.07 -0.02
C PHE A 247 1.39 -9.00 1.49
N TRP A 248 1.47 -7.79 2.06
CA TRP A 248 1.69 -7.58 3.49
C TRP A 248 0.41 -7.81 4.31
N PRO A 249 -0.78 -7.34 3.88
CA PRO A 249 -2.05 -7.73 4.51
C PRO A 249 -2.24 -9.24 4.60
N ASP A 250 -1.86 -9.99 3.57
CA ASP A 250 -1.86 -11.45 3.54
C ASP A 250 -0.95 -12.07 4.63
N ARG A 251 -0.04 -11.26 5.20
CA ARG A 251 0.91 -11.61 6.28
C ARG A 251 0.63 -10.87 7.60
N GLY A 252 -0.59 -10.34 7.76
CA GLY A 252 -1.07 -9.78 9.04
C GLY A 252 -0.85 -8.29 9.22
N TYR A 253 -0.44 -7.56 8.17
CA TYR A 253 -0.48 -6.10 8.18
C TYR A 253 -1.92 -5.62 7.96
N GLU A 254 -2.21 -4.37 8.31
CA GLU A 254 -3.51 -3.76 8.01
C GLU A 254 -3.67 -3.60 6.49
N TRP A 255 -4.85 -3.89 5.93
CA TRP A 255 -5.12 -3.57 4.53
C TRP A 255 -5.27 -2.06 4.34
N TYR A 256 -5.97 -1.38 5.24
CA TYR A 256 -6.08 0.08 5.22
C TYR A 256 -5.08 0.74 6.17
N ALA A 257 -3.95 1.21 5.63
CA ALA A 257 -2.81 1.71 6.40
C ALA A 257 -2.76 3.25 6.44
N GLY A 258 -3.91 3.89 6.70
CA GLY A 258 -4.08 5.33 6.56
C GLY A 258 -3.36 6.16 7.63
N ILE A 259 -2.69 7.24 7.23
CA ILE A 259 -1.94 8.19 8.10
C ILE A 259 -2.47 9.62 8.05
#